data_AF-A0A2V7LIK2-F1
#
_entry.id   AF-A0A2V7LIK2-F1
#
_cell.length_a   1.000
_cell.length_b   1.000
_cell.length_c   1.000
_cell.angle_alpha   90.00
_cell.angle_beta   90.00
_cell.angle_gamma   90.00
#
_symmetry.space_group_name_H-M   'P 1'
#
loop_
_entity.id
_entity.type
_entity.pdbx_description
1 polymer ?
#
loop_
_entity_poly.entity_id
_entity_poly.type
_entity_poly.pdbx_seq_one_letter_code
_entity_poly.pdbx_strand_id
1 'polypeptide(L)'
;MLRIDRIALREIRLPLKEPFRISSGLVSERRICLLELTSSEGVIGWSECVAGEQPNYSDETIDTAWLAIREWVAPRILKQEL
;
A
#
# COMPACT_ATOMS: atom_id res chain seq x y z
N MET A 1 19.91 12.55 9.53
CA MET A 1 19.42 11.45 10.39
C MET A 1 17.93 11.33 10.05
N LEU A 2 17.38 10.13 9.85
CA LEU A 2 16.08 10.00 9.19
C LEU A 2 14.97 9.89 10.23
N ARG A 3 14.05 10.87 10.28
CA ARG A 3 12.82 10.77 11.06
C ARG A 3 11.60 10.93 10.19
N ILE A 4 10.64 10.01 10.32
CA ILE A 4 9.36 10.06 9.62
C ILE A 4 8.32 10.76 10.48
N ASP A 5 7.82 11.90 10.01
CA ASP A 5 6.87 12.74 10.74
C ASP A 5 5.41 12.49 10.36
N ARG A 6 5.14 11.96 9.15
CA ARG A 6 3.80 11.58 8.72
C ARG A 6 3.84 10.37 7.79
N ILE A 7 2.85 9.50 7.94
CA ILE A 7 2.57 8.39 7.03
C ILE A 7 1.12 8.55 6.59
N ALA A 8 0.85 8.51 5.30
CA ALA A 8 -0.50 8.56 4.76
C ALA A 8 -0.73 7.41 3.78
N LEU A 9 -1.67 6.53 4.12
CA LEU A 9 -2.15 5.46 3.25
C LEU A 9 -3.31 5.98 2.39
N ARG A 10 -3.32 5.60 1.12
CA ARG A 10 -4.35 5.96 0.15
C ARG A 10 -4.69 4.75 -0.71
N GLU A 11 -5.97 4.52 -0.92
CA GLU A 11 -6.43 3.58 -1.93
C GLU A 11 -6.86 4.37 -3.16
N ILE A 12 -6.35 4.00 -4.33
CA ILE A 12 -6.89 4.43 -5.62
C ILE A 12 -7.42 3.22 -6.39
N ARG A 13 -8.30 3.50 -7.33
CA ARG A 13 -8.88 2.51 -8.24
C ARG A 13 -8.52 2.87 -9.66
N LEU A 14 -7.88 1.95 -10.36
CA LEU A 14 -7.42 2.16 -11.73
C LEU A 14 -8.02 1.10 -12.66
N PRO A 15 -8.93 1.48 -13.58
CA PRO A 15 -9.43 0.57 -14.60
C PRO A 15 -8.28 0.06 -15.48
N LEU A 16 -8.30 -1.23 -15.78
CA LEU A 16 -7.39 -1.81 -16.77
C LEU A 16 -7.82 -1.38 -18.17
N LYS A 17 -6.86 -1.17 -19.07
CA LYS A 17 -7.16 -0.92 -20.49
C LYS A 17 -7.92 -2.08 -21.12
N GLU A 18 -7.55 -3.30 -20.75
CA GLU A 18 -8.19 -4.54 -21.17
C GLU A 18 -8.36 -5.44 -19.94
N PRO A 19 -9.56 -6.02 -19.72
CA PRO A 19 -9.77 -6.96 -18.62
C PRO A 19 -8.87 -8.19 -18.73
N PHE A 20 -8.28 -8.60 -17.61
CA PHE A 20 -7.41 -9.77 -17.51
C PHE A 20 -8.15 -10.93 -16.85
N ARG A 21 -8.08 -12.13 -17.43
CA ARG A 21 -8.77 -13.33 -16.92
C ARG A 21 -7.78 -14.42 -16.54
N ILE A 22 -7.95 -14.95 -15.33
CA ILE A 22 -7.24 -16.12 -14.81
C ILE A 22 -8.24 -17.14 -14.27
N SER A 23 -7.74 -18.29 -13.80
CA SER A 23 -8.58 -19.36 -13.23
C SER A 23 -9.44 -18.90 -12.06
N SER A 24 -8.97 -17.93 -11.27
CA SER A 24 -9.70 -17.37 -10.14
C SER A 24 -10.71 -16.29 -10.51
N GLY A 25 -10.77 -15.82 -11.76
CA GLY A 25 -11.79 -14.88 -12.20
C GLY A 25 -11.32 -13.84 -13.22
N LEU A 26 -12.15 -12.82 -13.37
CA LEU A 26 -11.89 -11.67 -14.23
C LEU A 26 -11.49 -10.46 -13.37
N VAL A 27 -10.42 -9.79 -13.76
CA VAL A 27 -9.97 -8.52 -13.18
C VAL A 27 -10.11 -7.44 -14.24
N SER A 28 -10.90 -6.41 -13.95
CA SER A 28 -11.11 -5.25 -14.84
C SER A 28 -10.63 -3.93 -14.23
N GLU A 29 -10.35 -3.92 -12.93
CA GLU A 29 -9.88 -2.77 -12.16
C GLU A 29 -8.81 -3.26 -11.19
N ARG A 30 -7.80 -2.42 -10.92
CA ARG A 30 -6.86 -2.60 -9.83
C ARG A 30 -7.20 -1.66 -8.69
N ARG A 31 -7.39 -2.20 -7.49
CA ARG A 31 -7.23 -1.42 -6.26
C ARG A 31 -5.71 -1.28 -6.05
N ILE A 32 -5.25 -0.10 -5.68
CA ILE A 32 -3.83 0.20 -5.49
C ILE A 32 -3.67 0.89 -4.15
N CYS A 33 -2.82 0.33 -3.29
CA CYS A 33 -2.50 0.90 -1.98
C CYS A 33 -1.20 1.71 -2.11
N LEU A 34 -1.33 3.03 -2.04
CA LEU A 34 -0.21 3.97 -2.04
C LEU A 34 0.11 4.40 -0.61
N LEU A 35 1.40 4.57 -0.34
CA LEU A 35 1.90 5.08 0.92
C LEU A 35 2.79 6.29 0.65
N GLU A 36 2.50 7.39 1.32
CA GLU A 36 3.28 8.61 1.31
C GLU A 36 3.94 8.80 2.68
N LEU A 37 5.26 8.97 2.68
CA LEU A 37 6.06 9.34 3.84
C LEU A 37 6.40 10.81 3.76
N THR A 38 6.36 11.52 4.89
CA THR A 38 6.94 12.85 5.02
C THR A 38 7.99 12.82 6.12
N SER A 39 9.24 13.14 5.80
CA SER A 39 10.31 13.25 6.79
C SER A 39 10.25 14.56 7.57
N SER A 40 10.98 14.64 8.68
CA SER A 40 11.14 15.89 9.45
C SER A 40 11.84 17.01 8.68
N GLU A 41 12.57 16.67 7.63
CA GLU A 41 13.22 17.62 6.71
C GLU A 41 12.29 18.03 5.55
N GLY A 42 11.04 17.56 5.54
CA GLY A 42 10.05 17.87 4.51
C GLY A 42 10.18 17.04 3.23
N VAL A 43 11.07 16.04 3.20
CA VAL A 43 11.21 15.14 2.04
C VAL A 43 9.99 14.21 1.96
N ILE A 44 9.43 14.08 0.76
CA ILE A 44 8.27 13.22 0.49
C ILE A 44 8.72 11.98 -0.29
N GLY A 45 8.44 10.81 0.27
CA GLY A 45 8.66 9.52 -0.39
C GLY A 45 7.34 8.84 -0.70
N TRP A 46 7.25 8.19 -1.87
CA TRP A 46 6.08 7.42 -2.29
C TRP A 46 6.44 5.95 -2.46
N SER A 47 5.50 5.08 -2.11
CA SER A 47 5.57 3.65 -2.42
C SER A 47 4.19 3.08 -2.73
N GLU A 48 4.20 1.87 -3.29
CA GLU A 48 3.01 1.11 -3.64
C GLU A 48 3.10 -0.28 -3.01
N CYS A 49 2.00 -0.74 -2.41
CA CYS A 49 1.79 -2.14 -2.10
C CYS A 49 0.96 -2.78 -3.21
N VAL A 50 1.54 -3.78 -3.88
CA VAL A 50 1.00 -4.42 -5.09
C VAL A 50 0.15 -5.66 -4.80
N ALA A 51 -0.21 -5.89 -3.54
CA ALA A 51 -1.04 -7.03 -3.13
C ALA A 51 -2.36 -7.07 -3.93
N GLY A 52 -2.92 -8.26 -4.09
CA GLY A 52 -4.18 -8.45 -4.81
C GLY A 52 -5.39 -7.97 -4.03
N GLU A 53 -6.55 -7.88 -4.68
CA GLU A 53 -7.84 -7.66 -4.02
C GLU A 53 -8.30 -8.92 -3.28
N GLN A 54 -7.83 -10.08 -3.75
CA GLN A 54 -8.13 -11.41 -3.22
C GLN A 54 -6.84 -12.21 -3.13
N PRO A 55 -6.75 -13.19 -2.21
CA PRO A 55 -5.55 -13.97 -1.96
C PRO A 55 -5.35 -15.08 -3.02
N ASN A 56 -5.37 -14.70 -4.29
CA ASN A 56 -5.31 -15.63 -5.41
C ASN A 56 -3.87 -15.96 -5.84
N TYR A 57 -2.92 -15.06 -5.56
CA TYR A 57 -1.50 -15.23 -5.89
C TYR A 57 -0.63 -15.44 -4.64
N SER A 58 -0.89 -14.67 -3.60
CA SER A 58 -0.33 -14.83 -2.25
C SER A 58 -1.43 -14.70 -1.21
N ASP A 59 -1.11 -15.01 0.05
CA ASP A 59 -2.05 -14.83 1.17
C ASP A 59 -2.35 -13.35 1.47
N GLU A 60 -1.54 -12.43 0.96
CA GLU A 60 -1.70 -10.99 1.15
C GLU A 60 -2.74 -10.40 0.20
N THR A 61 -3.62 -9.57 0.75
CA THR A 61 -4.50 -8.67 0.02
C THR A 61 -4.20 -7.22 0.36
N ILE A 62 -4.76 -6.29 -0.41
CA ILE A 62 -4.72 -4.86 -0.08
C ILE A 62 -5.28 -4.59 1.31
N ASP A 63 -6.35 -5.28 1.69
CA ASP A 63 -7.00 -5.08 2.99
C ASP A 63 -6.13 -5.61 4.13
N THR A 64 -5.47 -6.77 3.95
CA THR A 64 -4.55 -7.30 4.96
C THR A 64 -3.27 -6.47 5.05
N ALA A 65 -2.73 -6.01 3.92
CA ALA A 65 -1.55 -5.16 3.88
C ALA A 65 -1.84 -3.79 4.53
N TRP A 66 -3.00 -3.20 4.24
CA TRP A 66 -3.46 -1.96 4.88
C TRP A 66 -3.54 -2.12 6.40
N LEU A 67 -4.20 -3.18 6.86
CA LEU A 67 -4.29 -3.51 8.29
C LEU A 67 -2.91 -3.66 8.91
N ALA A 68 -2.03 -4.46 8.29
CA ALA A 68 -0.69 -4.72 8.80
C ALA A 68 0.15 -3.45 8.87
N ILE A 69 0.09 -2.59 7.84
CA ILE A 69 0.81 -1.33 7.85
C ILE A 69 0.29 -0.43 8.97
N ARG A 70 -1.04 -0.29 9.11
CA ARG A 70 -1.63 0.59 10.12
C ARG A 70 -1.37 0.11 11.55
N GLU A 71 -1.58 -1.17 11.82
CA GLU A 71 -1.56 -1.70 13.19
C GLU A 71 -0.15 -2.10 13.66
N TRP A 72 0.71 -2.55 12.75
CA TRP A 72 1.97 -3.20 13.13
C TRP A 72 3.19 -2.46 12.58
N VAL A 73 3.20 -2.04 11.32
CA VAL A 73 4.42 -1.47 10.72
C VAL A 73 4.58 0.02 11.04
N ALA A 74 3.59 0.84 10.71
CA ALA A 74 3.64 2.29 10.86
C ALA A 74 3.96 2.76 12.30
N PRO A 75 3.38 2.18 13.36
CA PRO A 75 3.68 2.60 14.73
C PRO A 75 5.14 2.40 15.15
N ARG A 76 5.86 1.49 14.48
CA ARG A 76 7.27 1.18 14.80
C ARG A 76 8.26 2.19 14.22
N ILE A 77 7.85 2.99 13.24
CA ILE A 77 8.75 3.93 12.54
C ILE A 77 8.27 5.39 12.64
N LEU A 78 6.98 5.61 12.89
CA LEU A 78 6.42 6.96 13.00
C LEU A 78 7.03 7.67 14.22
N LYS A 79 7.58 8.87 14.00
CA LYS A 79 8.27 9.69 15.01
C LYS A 79 9.52 9.05 15.64
N GLN A 80 10.04 7.96 15.07
CA GLN A 80 11.29 7.35 15.50
C GLN A 80 12.48 7.95 14.74
N GLU A 81 13.58 8.15 15.43
CA GLU A 81 14.86 8.48 14.81
C GLU A 81 15.51 7.19 14.30
N LEU A 82 15.76 7.10 12.99
CA LEU A 82 16.32 5.95 12.29
C LEU A 82 17.81 6.16 11.95
#